data_AF-A0A960PHC4-F1
#
_entry.id   AF-A0A960PHC4-F1
#
_cell.length_a   1.000
_cell.length_b   1.000
_cell.length_c   1.000
_cell.angle_alpha   90.00
_cell.angle_beta   90.00
_cell.angle_gamma   90.00
#
_symmetry.space_group_name_H-M   'P 1'
#
loop_
_entity.id
_entity.type
_entity.pdbx_description
1 polymer ?
#
loop_
_entity_poly.entity_id
_entity_poly.type
_entity_poly.pdbx_seq_one_letter_code
_entity_poly.pdbx_strand_id
1 'polypeptide(L)'
;MKETFSDNSSVNLIDVILMHFRHPYQMLILRWNWKSSFLSATMRSSIFFITYLVSREGLKIALGAMAVQFIFRIFLGGVNGAIIESFSKVKPAWQATLVVPLGLACFSHTIEFVIQTFYDSYTNTSGKGKAVLISIIISIISAVFNLFVMRRGALLVKDEKKQSLWKDLKKMPQLTFDFLRFPFAWLWSKK
;
A
#
# COMPACT_ATOMS: atom_id res chain seq x y z
N MET A 1 2.29 15.56 23.03
CA MET A 1 1.39 15.22 24.15
C MET A 1 1.30 13.71 24.21
N LYS A 2 1.70 13.13 25.35
CA LYS A 2 1.66 11.70 25.65
C LYS A 2 0.20 11.23 25.67
N GLU A 3 -0.28 10.65 24.59
CA GLU A 3 -1.23 9.53 24.75
C GLU A 3 -0.38 8.28 24.80
N THR A 4 -0.02 7.96 26.04
CA THR A 4 0.46 6.67 26.48
C THR A 4 -0.41 5.58 25.89
N PHE A 5 0.12 4.83 24.92
CA PHE A 5 -0.28 3.46 24.74
C PHE A 5 0.02 2.76 26.07
N SER A 6 -1.03 2.64 26.89
CA SER A 6 -1.01 1.85 28.11
C SER A 6 -0.58 0.43 27.72
N ASP A 7 0.45 -0.02 28.41
CA ASP A 7 1.29 -1.20 28.20
C ASP A 7 0.56 -2.55 28.39
N ASN A 8 -0.77 -2.64 28.19
CA ASN A 8 -1.46 -3.93 28.27
C ASN A 8 -2.82 -4.08 27.56
N SER A 9 -3.27 -3.11 26.77
CA SER A 9 -4.46 -3.27 25.94
C SER A 9 -4.06 -3.62 24.51
N SER A 10 -4.42 -4.81 24.04
CA SER A 10 -4.33 -5.17 22.62
C SER A 10 -4.90 -4.02 21.77
N VAL A 11 -4.09 -3.46 20.86
CA VAL A 11 -4.51 -2.39 19.96
C VAL A 11 -5.73 -2.86 19.19
N ASN A 12 -6.91 -2.31 19.52
CA ASN A 12 -8.18 -2.68 18.92
C ASN A 12 -8.38 -2.01 17.56
N LEU A 13 -9.04 -2.72 16.65
CA LEU A 13 -9.30 -2.27 15.29
C LEU A 13 -10.07 -0.93 15.24
N ILE A 14 -11.09 -0.78 16.10
CA ILE A 14 -11.98 0.39 16.13
C ILE A 14 -11.21 1.65 16.49
N ASP A 15 -10.30 1.58 17.46
CA ASP A 15 -9.49 2.71 17.90
C ASP A 15 -8.58 3.21 16.76
N VAL A 16 -8.00 2.27 16.01
CA VAL A 16 -7.19 2.59 14.83
C VAL A 16 -8.04 3.27 13.77
N ILE A 17 -9.21 2.72 13.43
CA ILE A 17 -10.13 3.33 12.44
C ILE A 17 -10.53 4.74 12.86
N LEU A 18 -10.97 4.94 14.11
CA LEU A 18 -11.40 6.24 14.62
C LEU A 18 -10.26 7.27 14.61
N MET A 19 -9.02 6.86 14.90
CA MET A 19 -7.85 7.73 14.82
C MET A 19 -7.63 8.26 13.39
N HIS A 20 -7.86 7.43 12.37
CA HIS A 20 -7.68 7.82 10.97
C HIS A 20 -8.72 8.85 10.52
N PHE A 21 -9.98 8.64 10.91
CA PHE A 21 -11.05 9.57 10.58
C PHE A 21 -10.98 10.88 11.37
N ARG A 22 -10.53 10.85 12.63
CA ARG A 22 -10.43 12.04 13.47
C ARG A 22 -9.20 12.91 13.17
N HIS A 23 -8.11 12.32 12.67
CA HIS A 23 -6.85 13.03 12.49
C HIS A 23 -6.14 12.74 11.15
N PRO A 24 -6.76 13.07 10.00
CA PRO A 24 -6.17 12.81 8.68
C PRO A 24 -4.83 13.53 8.48
N TYR A 25 -4.65 14.73 9.05
CA TYR A 25 -3.38 15.47 8.99
C TYR A 25 -2.21 14.73 9.63
N GLN A 26 -2.48 13.91 10.66
CA GLN A 26 -1.44 13.12 11.32
C GLN A 26 -0.89 12.04 10.40
N MET A 27 -1.68 11.57 9.44
CA MET A 27 -1.25 10.57 8.46
C MET A 27 -0.45 11.17 7.32
N LEU A 28 -0.92 12.31 6.82
CA LEU A 28 -0.35 13.00 5.67
C LEU A 28 1.04 13.58 5.96
N ILE A 29 1.26 14.05 7.19
CA ILE A 29 2.48 14.80 7.55
C ILE A 29 3.25 14.09 8.66
N LEU A 30 2.60 13.80 9.78
CA LEU A 30 3.30 13.32 10.98
C LEU A 30 3.71 11.85 10.89
N ARG A 31 2.89 10.98 10.29
CA ARG A 31 3.11 9.52 10.22
C ARG A 31 3.44 9.05 8.81
N TRP A 32 3.63 9.96 7.86
CA TRP A 32 3.94 9.66 6.48
C TRP A 32 5.14 8.70 6.37
N ASN A 33 4.92 7.54 5.77
CA ASN A 33 5.93 6.47 5.71
C ASN A 33 6.87 6.71 4.53
N TRP A 34 7.95 7.43 4.76
CA TRP A 34 8.90 7.78 3.72
C TRP A 34 9.56 6.56 3.07
N LYS A 35 9.77 5.45 3.79
CA LYS A 35 10.38 4.23 3.24
C LYS A 35 9.49 3.56 2.21
N SER A 36 8.21 3.37 2.55
CA SER A 36 7.21 2.82 1.65
C SER A 36 6.99 3.76 0.47
N SER A 37 6.98 5.08 0.71
CA SER A 37 6.91 6.08 -0.36
C SER A 37 8.06 5.96 -1.35
N PHE A 38 9.29 5.88 -0.86
CA PHE A 38 10.49 5.90 -1.69
C PHE A 38 10.63 4.60 -2.46
N LEU A 39 10.38 3.47 -1.79
CA LEU A 39 10.41 2.16 -2.43
C LEU A 39 9.32 2.04 -3.50
N SER A 40 8.09 2.46 -3.20
CA SER A 40 6.98 2.44 -4.15
C SER A 40 7.24 3.37 -5.33
N ALA A 41 7.69 4.60 -5.08
CA ALA A 41 8.01 5.55 -6.13
C ALA A 41 9.13 5.05 -7.03
N THR A 42 10.22 4.53 -6.47
CA THR A 42 11.39 4.04 -7.23
C THR A 42 11.06 2.81 -8.08
N MET A 43 10.38 1.80 -7.50
CA MET A 43 10.01 0.61 -8.26
C MET A 43 9.02 0.92 -9.37
N ARG A 44 8.06 1.84 -9.12
CA ARG A 44 7.06 2.19 -10.13
C ARG A 44 7.67 3.08 -11.22
N SER A 45 8.49 4.06 -10.85
CA SER A 45 9.11 4.98 -11.80
C SER A 45 10.06 4.25 -12.75
N SER A 46 10.81 3.25 -12.27
CA SER A 46 11.68 2.43 -13.12
C SER A 46 10.91 1.59 -14.14
N ILE A 47 9.76 1.01 -13.75
CA ILE A 47 8.87 0.29 -14.67
C ILE A 47 8.41 1.23 -15.79
N PHE A 48 7.88 2.41 -15.44
CA PHE A 48 7.40 3.38 -16.43
C PHE A 48 8.51 3.89 -17.34
N PHE A 49 9.71 4.16 -16.78
CA PHE A 49 10.85 4.55 -17.59
C PHE A 49 11.22 3.47 -18.62
N ILE A 50 11.31 2.20 -18.19
CA ILE A 50 11.66 1.08 -19.06
C ILE A 50 10.56 0.85 -20.12
N THR A 51 9.29 0.86 -19.73
CA THR A 51 8.17 0.67 -20.67
C THR A 51 8.20 1.71 -21.78
N TYR A 52 8.35 2.99 -21.44
CA TYR A 52 8.37 4.06 -22.45
C TYR A 52 9.65 4.05 -23.30
N LEU A 53 10.78 3.60 -22.73
CA LEU A 53 12.02 3.41 -23.49
C LEU A 53 11.89 2.26 -24.51
N VAL A 54 11.27 1.14 -24.11
CA VAL A 54 11.01 -0.02 -24.97
C VAL A 54 10.00 0.31 -26.07
N SER A 55 8.96 1.10 -25.76
CA SER A 55 7.97 1.58 -26.73
C SER A 55 8.54 2.60 -27.73
N ARG A 56 9.82 2.98 -27.63
CA ARG A 56 10.51 3.96 -28.51
C ARG A 56 9.84 5.33 -28.57
N GLU A 57 9.12 5.73 -27.53
CA GLU A 57 8.46 7.05 -27.45
C GLU A 57 9.43 8.21 -27.18
N GLY A 58 10.73 7.92 -27.16
CA GLY A 58 11.77 8.92 -26.96
C GLY A 58 12.05 9.21 -25.48
N LEU A 59 13.30 9.55 -25.22
CA LEU A 59 13.87 9.64 -23.87
C LEU A 59 13.21 10.75 -23.03
N LYS A 60 12.78 11.86 -23.65
CA LYS A 60 12.04 12.94 -22.98
C LYS A 60 10.69 12.47 -22.42
N ILE A 61 9.94 11.65 -23.17
CA ILE A 61 8.63 11.16 -22.75
C ILE A 61 8.81 10.12 -21.63
N ALA A 62 9.80 9.23 -21.76
CA ALA A 62 10.13 8.26 -20.72
C ALA A 62 10.53 8.93 -19.39
N LEU A 63 11.35 9.98 -19.43
CA LEU A 63 11.71 10.75 -18.23
C LEU A 63 10.52 11.52 -17.65
N GLY A 64 9.64 12.08 -18.48
CA GLY A 64 8.41 12.73 -18.03
C GLY A 64 7.48 11.76 -17.31
N ALA A 65 7.25 10.57 -17.90
CA ALA A 65 6.44 9.51 -17.31
C ALA A 65 7.04 9.01 -15.99
N MET A 66 8.37 8.82 -15.93
CA MET A 66 9.09 8.46 -14.72
C MET A 66 8.88 9.50 -13.62
N ALA A 67 9.06 10.80 -13.92
CA ALA A 67 8.96 11.88 -12.95
C ALA A 67 7.55 12.05 -12.40
N VAL A 68 6.52 12.01 -13.26
CA VAL A 68 5.11 12.11 -12.83
C VAL A 68 4.76 10.95 -11.91
N GLN A 69 5.14 9.72 -12.28
CA GLN A 69 4.86 8.54 -11.44
C GLN A 69 5.63 8.58 -10.13
N PHE A 70 6.87 9.08 -10.13
CA PHE A 70 7.67 9.22 -8.94
C PHE A 70 7.05 10.22 -7.96
N ILE A 71 6.67 11.42 -8.42
CA ILE A 71 6.05 12.46 -7.59
C ILE A 71 4.71 11.95 -7.03
N PHE A 72 3.84 11.44 -7.89
CA PHE A 72 2.54 10.91 -7.46
C PHE A 72 2.69 9.80 -6.41
N ARG A 73 3.65 8.87 -6.61
CA ARG A 73 3.85 7.74 -5.70
C ARG A 73 4.62 8.05 -4.43
N ILE A 74 5.42 9.12 -4.40
CA ILE A 74 5.94 9.66 -3.14
C ILE A 74 4.76 10.03 -2.23
N PHE A 75 3.81 10.84 -2.71
CA PHE A 75 2.69 11.24 -1.88
C PHE A 75 1.82 10.04 -1.49
N LEU A 76 1.33 9.29 -2.47
CA LEU A 76 0.39 8.20 -2.24
C LEU A 76 1.02 7.03 -1.48
N GLY A 77 2.27 6.70 -1.76
CA GLY A 77 2.98 5.58 -1.16
C GLY A 77 3.22 5.78 0.34
N GLY A 78 3.56 7.00 0.77
CA GLY A 78 3.78 7.25 2.19
C GLY A 78 2.48 7.35 3.01
N VAL A 79 1.37 7.80 2.42
CA VAL A 79 0.05 7.77 3.07
C VAL A 79 -0.43 6.33 3.23
N ASN A 80 -0.39 5.54 2.16
CA ASN A 80 -0.75 4.12 2.23
C ASN A 80 0.14 3.34 3.19
N GLY A 81 1.45 3.59 3.16
CA GLY A 81 2.39 2.98 4.09
C GLY A 81 2.11 3.34 5.55
N ALA A 82 1.71 4.58 5.84
CA ALA A 82 1.35 5.02 7.18
C ALA A 82 0.07 4.34 7.71
N ILE A 83 -0.93 4.18 6.83
CA ILE A 83 -2.16 3.43 7.14
C ILE A 83 -1.77 1.99 7.47
N ILE A 84 -1.09 1.31 6.56
CA ILE A 84 -0.75 -0.11 6.74
C ILE A 84 0.15 -0.32 7.97
N GLU A 85 1.10 0.58 8.24
CA GLU A 85 1.96 0.53 9.42
C GLU A 85 1.16 0.63 10.72
N SER A 86 0.15 1.51 10.78
CA SER A 86 -0.70 1.64 11.98
C SER A 86 -1.52 0.38 12.28
N PHE A 87 -2.02 -0.30 11.24
CA PHE A 87 -2.78 -1.54 11.37
C PHE A 87 -1.90 -2.77 11.56
N SER A 88 -0.58 -2.69 11.28
CA SER A 88 0.36 -3.78 11.51
C SER A 88 0.43 -4.22 12.98
N LYS A 89 0.09 -3.31 13.91
CA LYS A 89 0.09 -3.55 15.36
C LYS A 89 -1.22 -4.13 15.90
N VAL A 90 -2.29 -4.15 15.09
CA VAL A 90 -3.61 -4.64 15.51
C VAL A 90 -3.58 -6.15 15.77
N LYS A 91 -4.22 -6.54 16.88
CA LYS A 91 -4.50 -7.93 17.25
C LYS A 91 -6.03 -8.11 17.38
N PRO A 92 -6.59 -9.23 16.91
CA PRO A 92 -5.97 -10.36 16.22
C PRO A 92 -5.56 -10.06 14.75
N ALA A 93 -4.57 -10.81 14.25
CA ALA A 93 -3.90 -10.50 12.98
C ALA A 93 -4.80 -10.55 11.74
N TRP A 94 -5.79 -11.45 11.74
CA TRP A 94 -6.70 -11.64 10.62
C TRP A 94 -7.58 -10.41 10.37
N GLN A 95 -7.92 -9.64 11.42
CA GLN A 95 -8.73 -8.43 11.28
C GLN A 95 -8.01 -7.36 10.47
N ALA A 96 -6.73 -7.12 10.74
CA ALA A 96 -5.93 -6.17 9.97
C ALA A 96 -5.78 -6.62 8.50
N THR A 97 -5.59 -7.93 8.27
CA THR A 97 -5.44 -8.50 6.93
C THR A 97 -6.71 -8.43 6.09
N LEU A 98 -7.90 -8.41 6.71
CA LEU A 98 -9.16 -8.19 5.98
C LEU A 98 -9.50 -6.70 5.85
N VAL A 99 -9.42 -5.95 6.95
CA VAL A 99 -9.99 -4.60 7.02
C VAL A 99 -9.13 -3.56 6.30
N VAL A 100 -7.81 -3.69 6.32
CA VAL A 100 -6.92 -2.72 5.64
C VAL A 100 -7.04 -2.80 4.12
N PRO A 101 -6.92 -3.98 3.49
CA PRO A 101 -7.04 -4.10 2.05
C PRO A 101 -8.45 -3.76 1.58
N LEU A 102 -9.49 -4.24 2.30
CA LEU A 102 -10.87 -3.96 1.94
C LEU A 102 -11.21 -2.48 2.15
N GLY A 103 -10.79 -1.86 3.25
CA GLY A 103 -11.03 -0.44 3.50
C GLY A 103 -10.35 0.47 2.48
N LEU A 104 -9.06 0.22 2.19
CA LEU A 104 -8.32 0.96 1.17
C LEU A 104 -8.91 0.74 -0.24
N ALA A 105 -9.28 -0.50 -0.56
CA ALA A 105 -9.91 -0.84 -1.82
C ALA A 105 -11.30 -0.18 -1.93
N CYS A 106 -12.20 -0.35 -0.97
CA CYS A 106 -13.52 0.27 -1.00
C CYS A 106 -13.44 1.78 -1.16
N PHE A 107 -12.56 2.47 -0.41
CA PHE A 107 -12.41 3.92 -0.55
C PHE A 107 -11.88 4.32 -1.93
N SER A 108 -10.77 3.71 -2.38
CA SER A 108 -10.12 4.05 -3.65
C SER A 108 -11.00 3.72 -4.85
N HIS A 109 -11.69 2.56 -4.82
CA HIS A 109 -12.53 2.08 -5.90
C HIS A 109 -13.91 2.73 -5.95
N THR A 110 -14.42 3.27 -4.83
CA THR A 110 -15.60 4.13 -4.86
C THR A 110 -15.31 5.41 -5.65
N ILE A 111 -14.15 6.03 -5.38
CA ILE A 111 -13.71 7.22 -6.12
C ILE A 111 -13.43 6.87 -7.59
N GLU A 112 -12.73 5.76 -7.85
CA GLU A 112 -12.44 5.27 -9.21
C GLU A 112 -13.74 5.00 -9.99
N PHE A 113 -14.73 4.35 -9.38
CA PHE A 113 -16.02 4.08 -10.00
C PHE A 113 -16.82 5.34 -10.33
N VAL A 114 -16.80 6.35 -9.44
CA VAL A 114 -17.46 7.65 -9.68
C VAL A 114 -16.80 8.36 -10.86
N ILE A 115 -15.47 8.48 -10.84
CA ILE A 115 -14.69 9.13 -11.91
C ILE A 115 -14.94 8.41 -13.25
N GLN A 116 -14.88 7.08 -13.25
CA GLN A 116 -15.06 6.28 -14.45
C GLN A 116 -16.50 6.36 -14.99
N THR A 117 -17.50 6.51 -14.11
CA THR A 117 -18.90 6.69 -14.54
C THR A 117 -19.10 8.04 -15.23
N PHE A 118 -18.50 9.11 -14.72
CA PHE A 118 -18.52 10.41 -15.40
C PHE A 118 -17.77 10.37 -16.73
N TYR A 119 -16.62 9.71 -16.78
CA TYR A 119 -15.81 9.57 -17.98
C TYR A 119 -16.51 8.72 -19.07
N ASP A 120 -17.06 7.56 -18.70
CA ASP A 120 -17.80 6.67 -19.61
C ASP A 120 -19.05 7.38 -20.16
N SER A 121 -19.74 8.20 -19.33
CA SER A 121 -20.86 9.05 -19.76
C SER A 121 -20.45 10.14 -20.75
N TYR A 122 -19.23 10.68 -20.63
CA TYR A 122 -18.71 11.70 -21.54
C TYR A 122 -18.18 11.09 -22.86
N THR A 123 -17.68 9.86 -22.81
CA THR A 123 -16.97 9.22 -23.93
C THR A 123 -17.76 8.13 -24.65
N ASN A 124 -18.96 7.77 -24.19
CA ASN A 124 -19.77 6.66 -24.71
C ASN A 124 -19.01 5.33 -24.76
N THR A 125 -18.22 5.05 -23.73
CA THR A 125 -17.46 3.78 -23.62
C THR A 125 -18.02 2.91 -22.50
N SER A 126 -17.89 1.58 -22.62
CA SER A 126 -18.46 0.61 -21.66
C SER A 126 -17.39 -0.25 -20.98
N GLY A 127 -16.25 0.36 -20.64
CA GLY A 127 -15.07 -0.34 -20.11
C GLY A 127 -14.98 -0.44 -18.59
N LYS A 128 -15.78 0.35 -17.83
CA LYS A 128 -15.63 0.54 -16.38
C LYS A 128 -15.51 -0.73 -15.54
N GLY A 129 -16.32 -1.75 -15.83
CA GLY A 129 -16.41 -2.93 -14.97
C GLY A 129 -15.12 -3.75 -14.89
N LYS A 130 -14.44 -3.95 -16.03
CA LYS A 130 -13.21 -4.77 -16.08
C LYS A 130 -12.02 -4.04 -15.48
N ALA A 131 -11.88 -2.74 -15.74
CA ALA A 131 -10.78 -1.93 -15.22
C ALA A 131 -10.84 -1.82 -13.69
N VAL A 132 -12.02 -1.49 -13.14
CA VAL A 132 -12.24 -1.41 -11.69
C VAL A 132 -12.00 -2.76 -11.02
N LEU A 133 -12.45 -3.87 -11.61
CA LEU A 133 -12.23 -5.21 -11.05
C LEU A 133 -10.74 -5.57 -10.96
N ILE A 134 -9.95 -5.32 -12.01
CA ILE A 134 -8.50 -5.57 -12.01
C ILE A 134 -7.80 -4.67 -10.99
N SER A 135 -8.21 -3.41 -10.90
CA SER A 135 -7.69 -2.42 -9.95
C SER A 135 -7.94 -2.87 -8.49
N ILE A 136 -9.14 -3.40 -8.19
CA ILE A 136 -9.50 -3.98 -6.89
C ILE A 136 -8.56 -5.12 -6.51
N ILE A 137 -8.40 -6.11 -7.40
CA ILE A 137 -7.59 -7.30 -7.13
C ILE A 137 -6.13 -6.91 -6.85
N ILE A 138 -5.55 -6.05 -7.69
CA ILE A 138 -4.16 -5.59 -7.53
C ILE A 138 -4.00 -4.81 -6.21
N SER A 139 -4.98 -3.97 -5.86
CA SER A 139 -4.97 -3.18 -4.63
C SER A 139 -5.02 -4.06 -3.38
N ILE A 140 -5.88 -5.08 -3.38
CA ILE A 140 -6.01 -6.03 -2.28
C ILE A 140 -4.69 -6.78 -2.08
N ILE A 141 -4.13 -7.36 -3.15
CA ILE A 141 -2.86 -8.11 -3.08
C ILE A 141 -1.72 -7.21 -2.56
N SER A 142 -1.64 -5.97 -3.07
CA SER A 142 -0.61 -5.01 -2.66
C SER A 142 -0.72 -4.61 -1.19
N ALA A 143 -1.94 -4.38 -0.70
CA ALA A 143 -2.18 -4.00 0.70
C ALA A 143 -1.88 -5.16 1.66
N VAL A 144 -2.29 -6.40 1.31
CA VAL A 144 -1.98 -7.60 2.09
C VAL A 144 -0.46 -7.81 2.17
N PHE A 145 0.25 -7.71 1.04
CA PHE A 145 1.71 -7.88 1.01
C PHE A 145 2.43 -6.82 1.86
N ASN A 146 2.07 -5.55 1.72
CA ASN A 146 2.63 -4.47 2.53
C ASN A 146 2.38 -4.71 4.03
N LEU A 147 1.18 -5.14 4.41
CA LEU A 147 0.86 -5.47 5.80
C LEU A 147 1.71 -6.64 6.31
N PHE A 148 1.87 -7.69 5.50
CA PHE A 148 2.69 -8.85 5.84
C PHE A 148 4.15 -8.48 6.11
N VAL A 149 4.74 -7.67 5.24
CA VAL A 149 6.12 -7.18 5.35
C VAL A 149 6.28 -6.29 6.60
N MET A 150 5.33 -5.38 6.84
CA MET A 150 5.35 -4.48 7.99
C MET A 150 5.19 -5.22 9.33
N ARG A 151 4.34 -6.24 9.39
CA ARG A 151 4.20 -7.10 10.58
C ARG A 151 5.48 -7.88 10.89
N ARG A 152 6.32 -8.16 9.89
CA ARG A 152 7.61 -8.84 10.05
C ARG A 152 8.78 -7.86 10.30
N GLY A 153 8.47 -6.59 10.55
CA GLY A 153 9.45 -5.60 10.99
C GLY A 153 10.18 -4.86 9.88
N ALA A 154 9.77 -5.02 8.62
CA ALA A 154 10.35 -4.30 7.49
C ALA A 154 9.46 -3.11 7.07
N LEU A 155 10.04 -2.05 6.50
CA LEU A 155 9.33 -0.82 6.08
C LEU A 155 8.68 0.00 7.21
N LEU A 156 9.00 -0.28 8.47
CA LEU A 156 8.54 0.52 9.62
C LEU A 156 9.34 1.82 9.72
N VAL A 157 8.66 2.94 9.96
CA VAL A 157 9.26 4.29 10.05
C VAL A 157 9.20 4.85 11.45
N LYS A 158 8.15 4.53 12.22
CA LYS A 158 7.90 5.06 13.57
C LYS A 158 7.93 4.02 14.69
N ASP A 159 8.22 2.76 14.38
CA ASP A 159 8.31 1.72 15.41
C ASP A 159 9.68 1.70 16.11
N GLU A 160 9.72 1.27 17.38
CA GLU A 160 10.97 1.17 18.16
C GLU A 160 11.98 0.19 17.52
N LYS A 161 11.47 -0.75 16.71
CA LYS A 161 12.27 -1.73 15.94
C LYS A 161 12.69 -1.23 14.55
N LYS A 162 12.71 0.09 14.31
CA LYS A 162 13.09 0.69 13.02
C LYS A 162 14.48 0.23 12.56
N GLN A 163 14.53 -0.48 11.42
CA GLN A 163 15.77 -0.86 10.75
C GLN A 163 16.13 0.13 9.63
N SER A 164 17.34 0.07 9.07
CA SER A 164 17.68 0.88 7.89
C SER A 164 17.00 0.34 6.64
N LEU A 165 16.69 1.21 5.67
CA LEU A 165 16.01 0.83 4.43
C LEU A 165 16.76 -0.27 3.66
N TRP A 166 18.09 -0.26 3.74
CA TRP A 166 18.93 -1.31 3.15
C TRP A 166 18.75 -2.68 3.82
N LYS A 167 18.61 -2.73 5.15
CA LYS A 167 18.32 -3.98 5.86
C LYS A 167 16.92 -4.50 5.53
N ASP A 168 15.95 -3.59 5.36
CA ASP A 168 14.60 -3.94 4.91
C ASP A 168 14.66 -4.53 3.49
N LEU A 169 15.38 -3.88 2.57
CA LEU A 169 15.57 -4.34 1.19
C LEU A 169 16.25 -5.71 1.09
N LYS A 170 17.29 -5.95 1.90
CA LYS A 170 17.95 -7.27 1.94
C LYS A 170 17.01 -8.40 2.38
N LYS A 171 16.00 -8.09 3.20
CA LYS A 171 14.99 -9.07 3.63
C LYS A 171 13.86 -9.24 2.61
N MET A 172 13.65 -8.30 1.69
CA MET A 172 12.56 -8.34 0.72
C MET A 172 12.49 -9.63 -0.11
N PRO A 173 13.60 -10.17 -0.67
CA PRO A 173 13.54 -11.40 -1.44
C PRO A 173 12.98 -12.58 -0.62
N GLN A 174 13.44 -12.70 0.63
CA GLN A 174 12.98 -13.75 1.54
C GLN A 174 11.51 -13.52 1.96
N LEU A 175 11.13 -12.28 2.26
CA LEU A 175 9.74 -11.95 2.64
C LEU A 175 8.76 -12.18 1.48
N THR A 176 9.17 -11.89 0.24
CA THR A 176 8.38 -12.21 -0.96
C THR A 176 8.23 -13.72 -1.11
N PHE A 177 9.30 -14.49 -0.93
CA PHE A 177 9.23 -15.95 -0.99
C PHE A 177 8.31 -16.52 0.10
N ASP A 178 8.43 -16.03 1.33
CA ASP A 178 7.58 -16.43 2.45
C ASP A 178 6.11 -16.08 2.20
N PHE A 179 5.84 -14.91 1.61
CA PHE A 179 4.48 -14.49 1.25
C PHE A 179 3.88 -15.41 0.19
N LEU A 180 4.64 -15.72 -0.87
CA LEU A 180 4.20 -16.62 -1.92
C LEU A 180 3.99 -18.03 -1.40
N ARG A 181 4.84 -18.53 -0.48
CA ARG A 181 4.72 -19.86 0.11
C ARG A 181 3.52 -20.00 1.06
N PHE A 182 3.11 -18.90 1.71
CA PHE A 182 2.06 -18.92 2.74
C PHE A 182 0.72 -19.56 2.29
N PRO A 183 0.10 -19.18 1.15
CA PRO A 183 -1.13 -19.81 0.68
C PRO A 183 -0.93 -21.30 0.33
N PHE A 184 0.22 -21.68 -0.24
CA PHE A 184 0.51 -23.07 -0.58
C PHE A 184 0.78 -23.95 0.64
N ALA A 185 1.45 -23.43 1.67
CA ALA A 185 1.71 -24.15 2.92
C ALA A 185 0.42 -24.44 3.70
N TRP A 186 -0.54 -23.50 3.70
CA TRP A 186 -1.86 -23.68 4.31
C TRP A 186 -2.74 -24.70 3.55
N LEU A 187 -2.67 -24.71 2.22
CA LEU A 187 -3.32 -25.73 1.38
C LEU A 187 -2.72 -27.13 1.60
N TRP A 188 -1.41 -27.22 1.85
CA TRP A 188 -0.72 -28.49 2.09
C TRP A 188 -0.93 -29.04 3.51
N SER A 189 -1.13 -28.19 4.53
CA SER A 189 -1.37 -28.64 5.91
C SER A 189 -2.80 -29.13 6.18
N LYS A 190 -3.68 -29.07 5.18
CA LYS A 190 -5.08 -29.55 5.24
C LYS A 190 -5.31 -30.85 4.45
N LYS A 191 -4.25 -31.43 3.88
CA LYS A 191 -4.22 -32.81 3.41
C LYS A 191 -3.56 -33.69 4.47
#